data_AF-A0A961LC23-F1
#
_entry.id   AF-A0A961LC23-F1
#
_cell.length_a   1.000
_cell.length_b   1.000
_cell.length_c   1.000
_cell.angle_alpha   90.00
_cell.angle_beta   90.00
_cell.angle_gamma   90.00
#
_symmetry.space_group_name_H-M   'P 1'
#
loop_
_entity.id
_entity.type
_entity.pdbx_description
1 polymer ?
#
loop_
_entity_poly.entity_id
_entity_poly.type
_entity_poly.pdbx_seq_one_letter_code
_entity_poly.pdbx_strand_id
1 'polypeptide(L)'
;LDRDLKRVLAYSTVENIGIIFVGLGLALAFKSTALDSVAAVAMAAALLHALNHSWFKSLLFLGAGAILHATGRRDFDGLGGLIHRMPATAAFWLVGVFSIAALPPFNGFVSEWLLFQAVLTGPSLPEPLLRFMSPAVGAMLALAAALAAGCFVRAFGMAFLGRPRSHEASAACEVAMPQRAAMAILATLCLLGGLFANVSLAAIQPLLRDLVGSTLPGTAGAPTPFVLVALDAARSTYDALAIAVFLLFSGILTTVLIHRLGGRKTRRAPAWDCGFPDPSPLNQYSASSFSQPLRRVYGTALFASAEDVDMPPPGDNRPARLRVRFRDYAWEWLYAAPASAVLALSLRLNGLQFLTIRSYLVLMFTALVVLMLIAAVWF
;
A
#
# COMPACT_ATOMS: atom_id res chain seq x y z
N LEU A 1 -1.68 -8.83 7.55
CA LEU A 1 -1.31 -9.55 8.79
C LEU A 1 -1.40 -8.65 10.01
N ASP A 2 -0.88 -7.42 9.92
CA ASP A 2 -0.97 -6.44 11.00
C ASP A 2 -2.41 -6.14 11.43
N ARG A 3 -2.57 -5.79 12.71
CA ARG A 3 -3.85 -5.46 13.36
C ARG A 3 -4.01 -3.95 13.56
N ASP A 4 -2.92 -3.19 13.54
CA ASP A 4 -2.96 -1.74 13.66
C ASP A 4 -3.20 -1.07 12.29
N LEU A 5 -4.24 -0.25 12.22
CA LEU A 5 -4.64 0.48 11.03
C LEU A 5 -3.52 1.38 10.46
N LYS A 6 -2.81 2.12 11.31
CA LYS A 6 -1.72 3.01 10.86
C LYS A 6 -0.51 2.22 10.38
N ARG A 7 -0.20 1.09 11.00
CA ARG A 7 0.89 0.21 10.53
C ARG A 7 0.57 -0.41 9.17
N VAL A 8 -0.67 -0.85 8.94
CA VAL A 8 -1.10 -1.30 7.60
C VAL A 8 -0.91 -0.21 6.55
N LEU A 9 -1.24 1.05 6.89
CA LEU A 9 -0.98 2.17 6.01
C LEU A 9 0.54 2.41 5.81
N ALA A 10 1.36 2.32 6.84
CA ALA A 10 2.81 2.47 6.70
C ALA A 10 3.43 1.41 5.78
N TYR A 11 3.07 0.12 5.93
CA TYR A 11 3.59 -0.94 5.06
C TYR A 11 3.17 -0.78 3.60
N SER A 12 1.94 -0.34 3.34
CA SER A 12 1.52 -0.01 1.97
C SER A 12 2.18 1.26 1.42
N THR A 13 2.73 2.15 2.26
CA THR A 13 3.63 3.22 1.76
C THR A 13 4.91 2.61 1.20
N VAL A 14 5.52 1.66 1.92
CA VAL A 14 6.77 1.01 1.48
C VAL A 14 6.55 0.28 0.15
N GLU A 15 5.43 -0.43 0.02
CA GLU A 15 5.08 -1.13 -1.22
C GLU A 15 4.87 -0.17 -2.40
N ASN A 16 4.11 0.91 -2.23
CA ASN A 16 3.94 1.94 -3.26
C ASN A 16 5.25 2.65 -3.63
N ILE A 17 6.14 2.92 -2.66
CA ILE A 17 7.48 3.43 -2.95
C ILE A 17 8.23 2.44 -3.83
N GLY A 18 8.15 1.13 -3.55
CA GLY A 18 8.70 0.09 -4.40
C GLY A 18 8.21 0.17 -5.86
N ILE A 19 6.91 0.42 -6.08
CA ILE A 19 6.32 0.62 -7.41
C ILE A 19 6.97 1.81 -8.14
N ILE A 20 7.18 2.93 -7.44
CA ILE A 20 7.87 4.12 -8.00
C ILE A 20 9.30 3.76 -8.42
N PHE A 21 10.03 3.06 -7.56
CA PHE A 21 11.41 2.63 -7.84
C PHE A 21 11.49 1.67 -9.03
N VAL A 22 10.52 0.76 -9.19
CA VAL A 22 10.41 -0.09 -10.38
C VAL A 22 10.23 0.77 -11.64
N GLY A 23 9.35 1.77 -11.61
CA GLY A 23 9.16 2.69 -12.74
C GLY A 23 10.41 3.48 -13.09
N LEU A 24 11.12 4.02 -12.09
CA LEU A 24 12.40 4.72 -12.29
C LEU A 24 13.48 3.78 -12.85
N GLY A 25 13.59 2.56 -12.32
CA GLY A 25 14.54 1.56 -12.79
C GLY A 25 14.30 1.16 -14.25
N LEU A 26 13.03 0.94 -14.62
CA LEU A 26 12.64 0.66 -16.00
C LEU A 26 12.93 1.85 -16.92
N ALA A 27 12.65 3.09 -16.48
CA ALA A 27 12.94 4.27 -17.27
C ALA A 27 14.44 4.38 -17.59
N LEU A 28 15.31 4.13 -16.61
CA LEU A 28 16.75 4.12 -16.81
C LEU A 28 17.21 2.98 -17.73
N ALA A 29 16.64 1.78 -17.58
CA ALA A 29 16.96 0.62 -18.40
C ALA A 29 16.56 0.80 -19.88
N PHE A 30 15.40 1.41 -20.15
CA PHE A 30 14.98 1.73 -21.51
C PHE A 30 15.78 2.91 -22.08
N LYS A 31 16.15 3.88 -21.23
CA LYS A 31 16.96 5.03 -21.66
C LYS A 31 18.38 4.61 -22.07
N SER A 32 19.00 3.69 -21.34
CA SER A 32 20.35 3.19 -21.67
C SER A 32 20.40 2.39 -22.98
N THR A 33 19.25 1.92 -23.46
CA THR A 33 19.11 1.10 -24.67
C THR A 33 18.50 1.84 -25.85
N ALA A 34 18.45 3.19 -25.79
CA ALA A 34 17.90 4.08 -26.82
C ALA A 34 16.41 3.85 -27.15
N LEU A 35 15.64 3.24 -26.23
CA LEU A 35 14.19 3.06 -26.32
C LEU A 35 13.47 4.23 -25.63
N ASP A 36 13.72 5.45 -26.11
CA ASP A 36 13.35 6.69 -25.42
C ASP A 36 11.82 6.86 -25.22
N SER A 37 10.99 6.36 -26.14
CA SER A 37 9.53 6.44 -26.01
C SER A 37 9.01 5.58 -24.86
N VAL A 38 9.55 4.38 -24.68
CA VAL A 38 9.17 3.46 -23.60
C VAL A 38 9.76 3.94 -22.27
N ALA A 39 10.96 4.51 -22.31
CA ALA A 39 11.56 5.19 -21.16
C ALA A 39 10.68 6.34 -20.66
N ALA A 40 10.09 7.13 -21.57
CA ALA A 40 9.15 8.20 -21.23
C ALA A 40 7.87 7.66 -20.57
N VAL A 41 7.35 6.50 -21.01
CA VAL A 41 6.20 5.82 -20.37
C VAL A 41 6.53 5.36 -18.96
N ALA A 42 7.68 4.71 -18.76
CA ALA A 42 8.12 4.25 -17.44
C ALA A 42 8.36 5.42 -16.48
N MET A 43 8.97 6.51 -16.97
CA MET A 43 9.18 7.73 -16.19
C MET A 43 7.85 8.41 -15.84
N ALA A 44 6.93 8.51 -16.80
CA ALA A 44 5.57 9.02 -16.57
C ALA A 44 4.84 8.19 -15.52
N ALA A 45 4.93 6.85 -15.59
CA ALA A 45 4.35 5.95 -14.60
C ALA A 45 4.88 6.23 -13.20
N ALA A 46 6.21 6.37 -13.04
CA ALA A 46 6.84 6.65 -11.75
C ALA A 46 6.41 8.01 -11.16
N LEU A 47 6.45 9.07 -11.98
CA LEU A 47 6.08 10.42 -11.54
C LEU A 47 4.59 10.54 -11.20
N LEU A 48 3.72 9.97 -12.03
CA LEU A 48 2.29 9.93 -11.75
C LEU A 48 2.00 9.06 -10.53
N HIS A 49 2.67 7.91 -10.36
CA HIS A 49 2.46 7.08 -9.18
C HIS A 49 2.87 7.83 -7.90
N ALA A 50 3.98 8.57 -7.92
CA ALA A 50 4.40 9.41 -6.80
C ALA A 50 3.36 10.48 -6.43
N LEU A 51 2.81 11.18 -7.43
CA LEU A 51 1.75 12.16 -7.22
C LEU A 51 0.46 11.50 -6.71
N ASN A 52 0.03 10.42 -7.36
CA ASN A 52 -1.17 9.68 -7.00
C ASN A 52 -1.08 9.15 -5.58
N HIS A 53 0.08 8.58 -5.23
CA HIS A 53 0.40 8.13 -3.89
C HIS A 53 0.23 9.23 -2.87
N SER A 54 0.75 10.44 -3.14
CA SER A 54 0.57 11.56 -2.22
C SER A 54 -0.92 11.87 -1.94
N TRP A 55 -1.79 11.77 -2.93
CA TRP A 55 -3.22 12.04 -2.78
C TRP A 55 -3.96 10.95 -2.01
N PHE A 56 -3.97 9.71 -2.52
CA PHE A 56 -4.74 8.64 -1.88
C PHE A 56 -4.14 8.25 -0.53
N LYS A 57 -2.83 8.38 -0.33
CA LYS A 57 -2.21 8.07 0.95
C LYS A 57 -2.56 9.09 2.01
N SER A 58 -2.54 10.38 1.66
CA SER A 58 -3.00 11.45 2.55
C SER A 58 -4.47 11.26 2.92
N LEU A 59 -5.32 10.90 1.96
CA LEU A 59 -6.73 10.59 2.20
C LEU A 59 -6.90 9.43 3.19
N LEU A 60 -6.16 8.33 2.98
CA LEU A 60 -6.23 7.15 3.83
C LEU A 60 -5.74 7.43 5.26
N PHE A 61 -4.66 8.22 5.42
CA PHE A 61 -4.16 8.63 6.74
C PHE A 61 -5.07 9.62 7.44
N LEU A 62 -5.69 10.56 6.71
CA LEU A 62 -6.69 11.48 7.27
C LEU A 62 -7.93 10.72 7.75
N GLY A 63 -8.42 9.74 6.99
CA GLY A 63 -9.52 8.88 7.42
C GLY A 63 -9.14 7.96 8.60
N ALA A 64 -7.93 7.40 8.62
CA ALA A 64 -7.44 6.68 9.80
C ALA A 64 -7.30 7.59 11.04
N GLY A 65 -6.92 8.85 10.83
CA GLY A 65 -6.93 9.88 11.85
C GLY A 65 -8.33 10.22 12.35
N ALA A 66 -9.32 10.28 11.45
CA ALA A 66 -10.72 10.49 11.79
C ALA A 66 -11.29 9.34 12.62
N ILE A 67 -11.02 8.09 12.22
CA ILE A 67 -11.40 6.91 13.00
C ILE A 67 -10.79 6.95 14.40
N LEU A 68 -9.49 7.23 14.49
CA LEU A 68 -8.79 7.34 15.77
C LEU A 68 -9.36 8.46 16.65
N HIS A 69 -9.69 9.62 16.05
CA HIS A 69 -10.28 10.74 16.78
C HIS A 69 -11.67 10.40 17.33
N ALA A 70 -12.50 9.73 16.53
CA ALA A 70 -13.87 9.38 16.91
C ALA A 70 -13.97 8.17 17.85
N THR A 71 -13.03 7.22 17.77
CA THR A 71 -13.11 5.93 18.51
C THR A 71 -12.02 5.76 19.58
N GLY A 72 -10.94 6.54 19.53
CA GLY A 72 -9.75 6.31 20.36
C GLY A 72 -8.97 5.03 20.01
N ARG A 73 -9.38 4.28 18.98
CA ARG A 73 -8.81 2.97 18.64
C ARG A 73 -8.08 2.96 17.30
N ARG A 74 -7.08 2.08 17.21
CA ARG A 74 -6.30 1.79 15.98
C ARG A 74 -6.32 0.31 15.61
N ASP A 75 -6.63 -0.56 16.55
CA ASP A 75 -6.70 -2.01 16.36
C ASP A 75 -7.99 -2.39 15.64
N PHE A 76 -7.88 -3.07 14.50
CA PHE A 76 -9.02 -3.51 13.70
C PHE A 76 -9.99 -4.40 14.48
N ASP A 77 -9.50 -5.20 15.44
CA ASP A 77 -10.37 -6.10 16.21
C ASP A 77 -11.25 -5.35 17.22
N GLY A 78 -10.95 -4.08 17.50
CA GLY A 78 -11.80 -3.17 18.26
C GLY A 78 -12.68 -2.26 17.40
N LEU A 79 -12.62 -2.33 16.07
CA LEU A 79 -13.40 -1.50 15.15
C LEU A 79 -14.55 -2.31 14.52
N GLY A 80 -15.37 -1.66 13.68
CA GLY A 80 -16.48 -2.30 12.95
C GLY A 80 -17.72 -1.43 12.90
N GLY A 81 -18.55 -1.61 11.87
CA GLY A 81 -19.84 -0.92 11.73
C GLY A 81 -19.77 0.61 11.59
N LEU A 82 -18.58 1.18 11.37
CA LEU A 82 -18.39 2.62 11.29
C LEU A 82 -19.07 3.24 10.07
N ILE A 83 -19.44 2.46 9.04
CA ILE A 83 -20.15 2.99 7.87
C ILE A 83 -21.49 3.66 8.24
N HIS A 84 -22.12 3.23 9.33
CA HIS A 84 -23.37 3.83 9.82
C HIS A 84 -23.15 5.00 10.78
N ARG A 85 -21.97 5.07 11.41
CA ARG A 85 -21.62 6.10 12.41
C ARG A 85 -20.87 7.28 11.82
N MET A 86 -20.07 6.99 10.80
CA MET A 86 -19.22 7.94 10.11
C MET A 86 -19.36 7.75 8.58
N PRO A 87 -20.58 7.92 8.01
CA PRO A 87 -20.86 7.60 6.61
C PRO A 87 -20.04 8.45 5.63
N ALA A 88 -19.74 9.70 5.96
CA ALA A 88 -18.95 10.57 5.09
C ALA A 88 -17.48 10.13 5.09
N THR A 89 -16.90 9.90 6.28
CA THR A 89 -15.56 9.34 6.40
C THR A 89 -15.45 7.98 5.68
N ALA A 90 -16.46 7.11 5.82
CA ALA A 90 -16.49 5.81 5.14
C ALA A 90 -16.47 5.95 3.62
N ALA A 91 -17.29 6.85 3.05
CA ALA A 91 -17.35 7.08 1.62
C ALA A 91 -16.02 7.63 1.07
N PHE A 92 -15.42 8.62 1.72
CA PHE A 92 -14.14 9.18 1.27
C PHE A 92 -13.00 8.18 1.43
N TRP A 93 -12.97 7.42 2.53
CA TRP A 93 -11.94 6.42 2.74
C TRP A 93 -12.07 5.25 1.76
N LEU A 94 -13.30 4.90 1.34
CA LEU A 94 -13.55 3.92 0.28
C LEU A 94 -12.97 4.37 -1.06
N VAL A 95 -13.08 5.66 -1.41
CA VAL A 95 -12.41 6.22 -2.60
C VAL A 95 -10.89 6.05 -2.51
N GLY A 96 -10.31 6.31 -1.34
CA GLY A 96 -8.89 6.04 -1.08
C GLY A 96 -8.53 4.56 -1.25
N VAL A 97 -9.38 3.65 -0.77
CA VAL A 97 -9.24 2.20 -0.93
C VAL A 97 -9.28 1.77 -2.39
N PHE A 98 -10.21 2.30 -3.19
CA PHE A 98 -10.26 2.00 -4.62
C PHE A 98 -9.05 2.55 -5.37
N SER A 99 -8.54 3.71 -4.94
CA SER A 99 -7.36 4.33 -5.54
C SER A 99 -6.09 3.54 -5.27
N ILE A 100 -5.84 3.14 -4.02
CA ILE A 100 -4.65 2.35 -3.65
C ILE A 100 -4.71 0.89 -4.12
N ALA A 101 -5.91 0.35 -4.33
CA ALA A 101 -6.11 -0.97 -4.93
C ALA A 101 -6.10 -0.95 -6.47
N ALA A 102 -5.72 0.19 -7.07
CA ALA A 102 -5.63 0.40 -8.51
C ALA A 102 -6.89 -0.04 -9.27
N LEU A 103 -8.09 0.35 -8.79
CA LEU A 103 -9.33 0.07 -9.52
C LEU A 103 -9.65 1.16 -10.55
N PRO A 104 -10.03 0.83 -11.78
CA PRO A 104 -10.67 1.78 -12.68
C PRO A 104 -11.97 2.33 -12.05
N PRO A 105 -12.28 3.64 -12.14
CA PRO A 105 -11.61 4.71 -12.89
C PRO A 105 -10.69 5.61 -12.04
N PHE A 106 -10.07 5.11 -10.97
CA PHE A 106 -9.30 5.93 -10.03
C PHE A 106 -7.84 6.13 -10.46
N ASN A 107 -7.20 7.16 -9.90
CA ASN A 107 -5.86 7.59 -10.29
C ASN A 107 -4.77 6.52 -10.12
N GLY A 108 -4.81 5.67 -9.08
CA GLY A 108 -3.81 4.61 -8.88
C GLY A 108 -3.72 3.64 -10.07
N PHE A 109 -4.86 3.29 -10.66
CA PHE A 109 -4.93 2.43 -11.84
C PHE A 109 -4.15 3.02 -13.02
N VAL A 110 -4.27 4.32 -13.27
CA VAL A 110 -3.58 5.01 -14.38
C VAL A 110 -2.08 4.80 -14.31
N SER A 111 -1.49 5.07 -13.14
CA SER A 111 -0.04 4.95 -12.95
C SER A 111 0.45 3.50 -13.03
N GLU A 112 -0.26 2.56 -12.43
CA GLU A 112 0.13 1.14 -12.48
C GLU A 112 -0.06 0.54 -13.87
N TRP A 113 -1.12 0.94 -14.58
CA TRP A 113 -1.36 0.53 -15.96
C TRP A 113 -0.22 0.96 -16.89
N LEU A 114 0.23 2.22 -16.78
CA LEU A 114 1.41 2.70 -17.51
C LEU A 114 2.68 1.91 -17.15
N LEU A 115 2.84 1.57 -15.88
CA LEU A 115 3.97 0.77 -15.42
C LEU A 115 3.93 -0.65 -16.02
N PHE A 116 2.77 -1.31 -16.01
CA PHE A 116 2.59 -2.61 -16.66
C PHE A 116 2.87 -2.53 -18.16
N GLN A 117 2.46 -1.48 -18.85
CA GLN A 117 2.80 -1.30 -20.27
C GLN A 117 4.32 -1.21 -20.51
N ALA A 118 5.05 -0.49 -19.66
CA ALA A 118 6.51 -0.44 -19.73
C ALA A 118 7.13 -1.83 -19.50
N VAL A 119 6.68 -2.56 -18.48
CA VAL A 119 7.15 -3.93 -18.18
C VAL A 119 6.87 -4.90 -19.35
N LEU A 120 5.68 -4.84 -19.94
CA LEU A 120 5.27 -5.70 -21.05
C LEU A 120 6.07 -5.43 -22.34
N THR A 121 6.72 -4.26 -22.43
CA THR A 121 7.65 -3.91 -23.53
C THR A 121 9.08 -4.39 -23.25
N GLY A 122 9.34 -4.97 -22.07
CA GLY A 122 10.64 -5.53 -21.70
C GLY A 122 11.25 -6.56 -22.66
N PRO A 123 10.48 -7.39 -23.40
CA PRO A 123 11.04 -8.28 -24.43
C PRO A 123 11.83 -7.55 -25.52
N SER A 124 11.58 -6.25 -25.74
CA SER A 124 12.29 -5.41 -26.70
C SER A 124 13.68 -4.96 -26.22
N LEU A 125 14.04 -5.20 -24.95
CA LEU A 125 15.36 -4.83 -24.41
C LEU A 125 16.46 -5.68 -25.08
N PRO A 126 17.56 -5.07 -25.55
CA PRO A 126 18.66 -5.79 -26.19
C PRO A 126 19.44 -6.67 -25.20
N GLU A 127 19.64 -6.19 -23.97
CA GLU A 127 20.40 -6.87 -22.92
C GLU A 127 19.68 -8.14 -22.41
N PRO A 128 20.30 -9.33 -22.51
CA PRO A 128 19.66 -10.59 -22.13
C PRO A 128 19.19 -10.65 -20.67
N LEU A 129 20.00 -10.09 -19.76
CA LEU A 129 19.68 -10.05 -18.33
C LEU A 129 18.42 -9.21 -18.07
N LEU A 130 18.37 -7.99 -18.61
CA LEU A 130 17.21 -7.10 -18.43
C LEU A 130 15.94 -7.67 -19.09
N ARG A 131 16.09 -8.30 -20.25
CA ARG A 131 15.00 -9.00 -20.96
C ARG A 131 14.42 -10.13 -20.10
N PHE A 132 15.26 -10.92 -19.44
CA PHE A 132 14.83 -12.00 -18.54
C PHE A 132 14.24 -11.48 -17.22
N MET A 133 14.76 -10.36 -16.69
CA MET A 133 14.27 -9.77 -15.45
C MET A 133 12.90 -9.09 -15.61
N SER A 134 12.56 -8.55 -16.79
CA SER A 134 11.31 -7.79 -16.95
C SER A 134 10.04 -8.60 -16.61
N PRO A 135 9.84 -9.84 -17.09
CA PRO A 135 8.70 -10.67 -16.67
C PRO A 135 8.67 -10.95 -15.16
N ALA A 136 9.83 -11.13 -14.52
CA ALA A 136 9.90 -11.35 -13.08
C ALA A 136 9.47 -10.09 -12.30
N VAL A 137 9.89 -8.90 -12.74
CA VAL A 137 9.42 -7.61 -12.21
C VAL A 137 7.90 -7.47 -12.39
N GLY A 138 7.37 -7.83 -13.56
CA GLY A 138 5.92 -7.82 -13.81
C GLY A 138 5.13 -8.76 -12.92
N ALA A 139 5.63 -9.98 -12.70
CA ALA A 139 5.01 -10.94 -11.81
C ALA A 139 5.00 -10.45 -10.35
N MET A 140 6.11 -9.86 -9.89
CA MET A 140 6.21 -9.27 -8.55
C MET A 140 5.28 -8.07 -8.38
N LEU A 141 5.15 -7.21 -9.41
CA LEU A 141 4.22 -6.09 -9.40
C LEU A 141 2.77 -6.56 -9.35
N ALA A 142 2.40 -7.56 -10.15
CA ALA A 142 1.06 -8.16 -10.14
C ALA A 142 0.73 -8.81 -8.79
N LEU A 143 1.70 -9.50 -8.19
CA LEU A 143 1.55 -10.07 -6.84
C LEU A 143 1.37 -8.97 -5.79
N ALA A 144 2.16 -7.89 -5.85
CA ALA A 144 2.03 -6.74 -4.96
C ALA A 144 0.63 -6.10 -5.06
N ALA A 145 0.17 -5.83 -6.27
CA ALA A 145 -1.17 -5.27 -6.53
C ALA A 145 -2.29 -6.18 -5.98
N ALA A 146 -2.20 -7.50 -6.19
CA ALA A 146 -3.18 -8.45 -5.66
C ALA A 146 -3.20 -8.49 -4.13
N LEU A 147 -2.03 -8.48 -3.49
CA LEU A 147 -1.90 -8.43 -2.03
C LEU A 147 -2.39 -7.10 -1.45
N ALA A 148 -2.12 -5.98 -2.13
CA ALA A 148 -2.61 -4.65 -1.77
C ALA A 148 -4.13 -4.61 -1.81
N ALA A 149 -4.76 -5.08 -2.90
CA ALA A 149 -6.20 -5.16 -3.01
C ALA A 149 -6.83 -6.01 -1.88
N GLY A 150 -6.30 -7.21 -1.63
CA GLY A 150 -6.77 -8.06 -0.52
C GLY A 150 -6.59 -7.41 0.86
N CYS A 151 -5.48 -6.70 1.06
CA CYS A 151 -5.19 -5.96 2.29
C CYS A 151 -6.21 -4.84 2.54
N PHE A 152 -6.55 -4.06 1.51
CA PHE A 152 -7.47 -2.94 1.65
C PHE A 152 -8.95 -3.35 1.64
N VAL A 153 -9.31 -4.47 1.00
CA VAL A 153 -10.61 -5.13 1.23
C VAL A 153 -10.76 -5.52 2.70
N ARG A 154 -9.75 -6.14 3.30
CA ARG A 154 -9.73 -6.46 4.74
C ARG A 154 -9.82 -5.19 5.59
N ALA A 155 -9.02 -4.17 5.28
CA ALA A 155 -8.96 -2.95 6.07
C ALA A 155 -10.30 -2.21 6.08
N PHE A 156 -10.95 -2.07 4.91
CA PHE A 156 -12.28 -1.48 4.80
C PHE A 156 -13.34 -2.34 5.49
N GLY A 157 -13.36 -3.64 5.20
CA GLY A 157 -14.34 -4.57 5.77
C GLY A 157 -14.28 -4.63 7.30
N MET A 158 -13.08 -4.62 7.88
CA MET A 158 -12.93 -4.74 9.34
C MET A 158 -13.21 -3.43 10.07
N ALA A 159 -12.85 -2.27 9.50
CA ALA A 159 -13.09 -0.98 10.13
C ALA A 159 -14.54 -0.49 9.96
N PHE A 160 -15.10 -0.59 8.75
CA PHE A 160 -16.36 0.07 8.41
C PHE A 160 -17.57 -0.86 8.34
N LEU A 161 -17.38 -2.12 7.94
CA LEU A 161 -18.47 -3.08 7.79
C LEU A 161 -18.66 -3.92 9.07
N GLY A 162 -19.69 -4.77 9.07
CA GLY A 162 -20.08 -5.57 10.22
C GLY A 162 -20.74 -4.74 11.33
N ARG A 163 -20.77 -5.31 12.55
CA ARG A 163 -21.29 -4.65 13.75
C ARG A 163 -20.14 -4.00 14.53
N PRO A 164 -20.39 -2.91 15.26
CA PRO A 164 -19.41 -2.33 16.18
C PRO A 164 -18.92 -3.37 17.19
N ARG A 165 -17.60 -3.58 17.26
CA ARG A 165 -16.97 -4.57 18.17
C ARG A 165 -16.60 -3.98 19.53
N SER A 166 -16.65 -2.66 19.69
CA SER A 166 -16.36 -1.98 20.94
C SER A 166 -17.41 -0.90 21.25
N HIS A 167 -17.51 -0.52 22.52
CA HIS A 167 -18.40 0.55 22.95
C HIS A 167 -18.03 1.87 22.24
N GLU A 168 -16.74 2.17 22.11
CA GLU A 168 -16.26 3.39 21.45
C GLU A 168 -16.61 3.41 19.96
N ALA A 169 -16.47 2.30 19.25
CA ALA A 169 -16.93 2.19 17.86
C ALA A 169 -18.46 2.37 17.74
N SER A 170 -19.21 1.91 18.73
CA SER A 170 -20.66 2.09 18.82
C SER A 170 -21.09 3.47 19.31
N ALA A 171 -20.19 4.30 19.82
CA ALA A 171 -20.48 5.68 20.24
C ALA A 171 -19.88 6.70 19.25
N ALA A 172 -19.13 6.23 18.25
CA ALA A 172 -18.48 7.06 17.26
C ALA A 172 -19.49 7.98 16.56
N CYS A 173 -19.02 9.20 16.30
CA CYS A 173 -19.73 10.20 15.53
C CYS A 173 -18.80 10.74 14.44
N GLU A 174 -19.40 11.30 13.41
CA GLU A 174 -18.68 11.89 12.29
C GLU A 174 -17.78 13.05 12.74
N VAL A 175 -16.63 13.21 12.07
CA VAL A 175 -15.66 14.27 12.39
C VAL A 175 -16.11 15.64 11.90
N ALA A 176 -15.49 16.69 12.45
CA ALA A 176 -15.79 18.08 12.11
C ALA A 176 -15.67 18.37 10.59
N MET A 177 -16.42 19.36 10.12
CA MET A 177 -16.45 19.77 8.71
C MET A 177 -15.07 19.97 8.07
N PRO A 178 -14.08 20.64 8.70
CA PRO A 178 -12.78 20.86 8.05
C PRO A 178 -12.05 19.56 7.71
N GLN A 179 -12.12 18.56 8.59
CA GLN A 179 -11.50 17.26 8.36
C GLN A 179 -12.19 16.49 7.23
N ARG A 180 -13.53 16.57 7.17
CA ARG A 180 -14.31 16.01 6.05
C ARG A 180 -14.03 16.70 4.73
N ALA A 181 -13.91 18.03 4.72
CA ALA A 181 -13.59 18.80 3.54
C ALA A 181 -12.22 18.42 2.98
N ALA A 182 -11.20 18.28 3.84
CA ALA A 182 -9.88 17.81 3.42
C ALA A 182 -9.93 16.41 2.78
N MET A 183 -10.69 15.47 3.37
CA MET A 183 -10.90 14.14 2.79
C MET A 183 -11.67 14.21 1.46
N ALA A 184 -12.70 15.05 1.36
CA ALA A 184 -13.49 15.22 0.14
C ALA A 184 -12.65 15.77 -1.02
N ILE A 185 -11.78 16.76 -0.75
CA ILE A 185 -10.87 17.32 -1.75
C ILE A 185 -9.95 16.23 -2.28
N LEU A 186 -9.29 15.48 -1.40
CA LEU A 186 -8.38 14.41 -1.83
C LEU A 186 -9.10 13.28 -2.56
N ALA A 187 -10.29 12.88 -2.10
CA ALA A 187 -11.12 11.88 -2.78
C ALA A 187 -11.51 12.35 -4.19
N THR A 188 -11.84 13.62 -4.33
CA THR A 188 -12.15 14.23 -5.64
C THR A 188 -10.92 14.25 -6.53
N LEU A 189 -9.74 14.60 -6.02
CA LEU A 189 -8.48 14.55 -6.78
C LEU A 189 -8.15 13.13 -7.24
N CYS A 190 -8.37 12.11 -6.40
CA CYS A 190 -8.16 10.71 -6.79
C CYS A 190 -9.09 10.25 -7.92
N LEU A 191 -10.35 10.68 -7.91
CA LEU A 191 -11.30 10.36 -8.96
C LEU A 191 -11.01 11.14 -10.26
N LEU A 192 -10.80 12.45 -10.15
CA LEU A 192 -10.51 13.31 -11.30
C LEU A 192 -9.18 12.96 -11.95
N GLY A 193 -8.14 12.64 -11.18
CA GLY A 193 -6.85 12.20 -11.71
C GLY A 193 -6.93 10.88 -12.48
N GLY A 194 -7.91 10.03 -12.14
CA GLY A 194 -8.18 8.81 -12.90
C GLY A 194 -9.03 9.05 -14.16
N LEU A 195 -10.07 9.88 -14.06
CA LEU A 195 -10.94 10.22 -15.19
C LEU A 195 -10.23 11.06 -16.26
N PHE A 196 -9.45 12.07 -15.84
CA PHE A 196 -8.74 13.00 -16.72
C PHE A 196 -7.26 12.66 -16.87
N ALA A 197 -6.94 11.36 -16.88
CA ALA A 197 -5.58 10.85 -16.93
C ALA A 197 -4.74 11.46 -18.08
N ASN A 198 -5.35 11.67 -19.25
CA ASN A 198 -4.66 12.25 -20.40
C ASN A 198 -4.26 13.71 -20.17
N VAL A 199 -5.03 14.47 -19.39
CA VAL A 199 -4.68 15.85 -18.99
C VAL A 199 -3.45 15.84 -18.09
N SER A 200 -3.41 14.94 -17.11
CA SER A 200 -2.24 14.78 -16.24
C SER A 200 -1.00 14.35 -17.03
N LEU A 201 -1.16 13.44 -18.00
CA LEU A 201 -0.06 13.04 -18.89
C LEU A 201 0.42 14.18 -19.79
N ALA A 202 -0.49 14.95 -20.38
CA ALA A 202 -0.14 16.11 -21.19
C ALA A 202 0.63 17.17 -20.37
N ALA A 203 0.24 17.39 -19.11
CA ALA A 203 0.89 18.34 -18.22
C ALA A 203 2.34 17.96 -17.88
N ILE A 204 2.68 16.66 -17.83
CA ILE A 204 4.04 16.20 -17.52
C ILE A 204 4.94 16.07 -18.76
N GLN A 205 4.41 16.22 -19.99
CA GLN A 205 5.21 16.07 -21.22
C GLN A 205 6.48 16.93 -21.29
N PRO A 206 6.48 18.21 -20.88
CA PRO A 206 7.71 19.02 -20.88
C PRO A 206 8.77 18.42 -19.95
N LEU A 207 8.36 17.96 -18.77
CA LEU A 207 9.24 17.32 -17.80
C LEU A 207 9.82 16.00 -18.33
N LEU A 208 9.02 15.20 -19.05
CA LEU A 208 9.51 13.97 -19.68
C LEU A 208 10.55 14.27 -20.77
N ARG A 209 10.34 15.33 -21.56
CA ARG A 209 11.30 15.77 -22.56
C ARG A 209 12.63 16.17 -21.91
N ASP A 210 12.59 16.88 -20.79
CA ASP A 210 13.81 17.31 -20.09
C ASP A 210 14.54 16.14 -19.42
N LEU A 211 13.81 15.20 -18.82
CA LEU A 211 14.40 14.07 -18.08
C LEU A 211 14.87 12.92 -18.98
N VAL A 212 14.12 12.63 -20.05
CA VAL A 212 14.30 11.43 -20.88
C VAL A 212 14.62 11.79 -22.33
N GLY A 213 14.52 13.05 -22.73
CA GLY A 213 14.74 13.47 -24.12
C GLY A 213 13.60 13.11 -25.09
N SER A 214 12.47 12.63 -24.57
CA SER A 214 11.34 12.15 -25.37
C SER A 214 10.00 12.41 -24.70
N THR A 215 8.93 12.33 -25.48
CA THR A 215 7.55 12.55 -25.06
C THR A 215 6.71 11.30 -25.28
N LEU A 216 5.60 11.17 -24.56
CA LEU A 216 4.63 10.09 -24.78
C LEU A 216 4.00 10.25 -26.18
N PRO A 217 4.16 9.29 -27.10
CA PRO A 217 3.64 9.42 -28.46
C PRO A 217 2.10 9.38 -28.50
N GLY A 218 1.47 8.60 -27.62
CA GLY A 218 0.03 8.39 -27.63
C GLY A 218 -0.83 9.57 -27.18
N THR A 219 -0.31 10.49 -26.36
CA THR A 219 -1.14 11.56 -25.75
C THR A 219 -1.67 12.57 -26.77
N ALA A 220 -0.93 12.83 -27.86
CA ALA A 220 -1.34 13.79 -28.88
C ALA A 220 -2.42 13.22 -29.83
N GLY A 221 -2.51 11.90 -29.93
CA GLY A 221 -3.52 11.20 -30.75
C GLY A 221 -4.76 10.78 -29.97
N ALA A 222 -4.85 11.09 -28.67
CA ALA A 222 -6.00 10.73 -27.86
C ALA A 222 -7.25 11.53 -28.28
N PRO A 223 -8.37 10.88 -28.60
CA PRO A 223 -9.56 11.55 -29.13
C PRO A 223 -10.29 12.40 -28.08
N THR A 224 -10.15 12.08 -26.79
CA THR A 224 -10.79 12.79 -25.68
C THR A 224 -9.86 12.84 -24.47
N PRO A 225 -10.08 13.76 -23.50
CA PRO A 225 -9.27 13.82 -22.28
C PRO A 225 -9.44 12.59 -21.36
N PHE A 226 -10.45 11.75 -21.61
CA PHE A 226 -10.77 10.55 -20.83
C PHE A 226 -10.08 9.29 -21.36
N VAL A 227 -9.58 9.36 -22.59
CA VAL A 227 -8.91 8.24 -23.26
C VAL A 227 -7.41 8.37 -23.07
N LEU A 228 -6.83 7.39 -22.40
CA LEU A 228 -5.40 7.24 -22.21
C LEU A 228 -4.83 6.36 -23.33
N VAL A 229 -3.88 6.91 -24.07
CA VAL A 229 -3.07 6.18 -25.05
C VAL A 229 -1.61 6.44 -24.68
N ALA A 230 -0.86 5.40 -24.32
CA ALA A 230 0.54 5.56 -23.96
C ALA A 230 1.49 5.24 -25.12
N LEU A 231 1.44 4.00 -25.64
CA LEU A 231 2.35 3.51 -26.69
C LEU A 231 1.66 3.35 -28.05
N ASP A 232 0.57 2.58 -28.10
CA ASP A 232 -0.15 2.25 -29.33
C ASP A 232 -1.68 2.27 -29.10
N ALA A 233 -2.41 2.97 -29.95
CA ALA A 233 -3.87 3.06 -29.89
C ALA A 233 -4.57 1.71 -30.09
N ALA A 234 -3.94 0.74 -30.77
CA ALA A 234 -4.53 -0.58 -31.01
C ALA A 234 -4.38 -1.55 -29.82
N ARG A 235 -3.40 -1.32 -28.93
CA ARG A 235 -3.03 -2.29 -27.87
C ARG A 235 -3.07 -1.72 -26.46
N SER A 236 -3.05 -0.39 -26.31
CA SER A 236 -2.76 0.28 -25.04
C SER A 236 -3.75 1.39 -24.68
N THR A 237 -4.96 1.33 -25.24
CA THR A 237 -6.01 2.32 -25.02
C THR A 237 -6.86 1.98 -23.80
N TYR A 238 -7.08 2.97 -22.94
CA TYR A 238 -7.95 2.88 -21.77
C TYR A 238 -8.90 4.09 -21.75
N ASP A 239 -10.21 3.85 -21.83
CA ASP A 239 -11.23 4.90 -21.70
C ASP A 239 -11.78 4.90 -20.26
N ALA A 240 -11.30 5.86 -19.47
CA ALA A 240 -11.67 5.98 -18.07
C ALA A 240 -13.16 6.28 -17.88
N LEU A 241 -13.74 7.10 -18.75
CA LEU A 241 -15.14 7.51 -18.63
C LEU A 241 -16.07 6.37 -19.04
N ALA A 242 -15.76 5.67 -20.13
CA ALA A 242 -16.55 4.52 -20.56
C ALA A 242 -16.58 3.43 -19.49
N ILE A 243 -15.44 3.14 -18.85
CA ILE A 243 -15.37 2.16 -17.76
C ILE A 243 -16.11 2.66 -16.52
N ALA A 244 -15.98 3.94 -16.15
CA ALA A 244 -16.74 4.53 -15.05
C ALA A 244 -18.25 4.40 -15.27
N VAL A 245 -18.73 4.77 -16.45
CA VAL A 245 -20.15 4.68 -16.84
C VAL A 245 -20.61 3.23 -16.86
N PHE A 246 -19.82 2.31 -17.40
CA PHE A 246 -20.14 0.88 -17.41
C PHE A 246 -20.27 0.31 -15.99
N LEU A 247 -19.33 0.61 -15.09
CA LEU A 247 -19.38 0.15 -13.70
C LEU A 247 -20.58 0.74 -12.96
N LEU A 248 -20.85 2.03 -13.14
CA LEU A 248 -22.00 2.70 -12.53
C LEU A 248 -23.32 2.11 -13.05
N PHE A 249 -23.44 1.96 -14.37
CA PHE A 249 -24.62 1.37 -15.01
C PHE A 249 -24.85 -0.07 -14.56
N SER A 250 -23.81 -0.90 -14.57
CA SER A 250 -23.87 -2.30 -14.12
C SER A 250 -24.28 -2.41 -12.65
N GLY A 251 -23.71 -1.55 -11.78
CA GLY A 251 -24.07 -1.49 -10.37
C GLY A 251 -25.53 -1.07 -10.13
N ILE A 252 -26.00 -0.02 -10.81
CA ILE A 252 -27.39 0.45 -10.74
C ILE A 252 -28.33 -0.63 -11.28
N LEU A 253 -28.03 -1.19 -12.45
CA LEU A 253 -28.83 -2.25 -13.07
C LEU A 253 -28.95 -3.46 -12.14
N THR A 254 -27.83 -3.92 -11.58
CA THR A 254 -27.81 -5.03 -10.62
C THR A 254 -28.67 -4.72 -9.40
N THR A 255 -28.56 -3.51 -8.84
CA THR A 255 -29.36 -3.07 -7.69
C THR A 255 -30.85 -3.04 -8.03
N VAL A 256 -31.22 -2.50 -9.18
CA VAL A 256 -32.61 -2.45 -9.66
C VAL A 256 -33.16 -3.85 -9.93
N LEU A 257 -32.38 -4.73 -10.55
CA LEU A 257 -32.79 -6.11 -10.81
C LEU A 257 -33.00 -6.88 -9.50
N ILE A 258 -32.09 -6.76 -8.54
CA ILE A 258 -32.24 -7.37 -7.21
C ILE A 258 -33.51 -6.85 -6.51
N HIS A 259 -33.80 -5.56 -6.58
CA HIS A 259 -35.00 -5.00 -5.94
C HIS A 259 -36.31 -5.30 -6.68
N ARG A 260 -36.28 -5.45 -8.01
CA ARG A 260 -37.48 -5.76 -8.81
C ARG A 260 -37.80 -7.25 -8.85
N LEU A 261 -36.78 -8.10 -8.94
CA LEU A 261 -36.90 -9.56 -9.02
C LEU A 261 -36.86 -10.23 -7.64
N GLY A 262 -36.20 -9.61 -6.66
CA GLY A 262 -36.22 -10.04 -5.26
C GLY A 262 -37.61 -9.87 -4.65
N GLY A 263 -38.05 -10.86 -3.86
CA GLY A 263 -39.37 -10.87 -3.24
C GLY A 263 -39.67 -9.56 -2.48
N ARG A 264 -40.85 -8.98 -2.73
CA ARG A 264 -41.29 -7.66 -2.23
C ARG A 264 -41.31 -7.48 -0.70
N LYS A 265 -41.23 -8.57 0.07
CA LYS A 265 -41.27 -8.52 1.53
C LYS A 265 -39.85 -8.35 2.08
N THR A 266 -39.36 -7.12 2.11
CA THR A 266 -38.16 -6.78 2.87
C THR A 266 -38.54 -6.65 4.36
N ARG A 267 -37.85 -7.37 5.24
CA ARG A 267 -37.99 -7.23 6.70
C ARG A 267 -36.64 -6.82 7.27
N ARG A 268 -36.62 -5.78 8.11
CA ARG A 268 -35.46 -5.51 8.96
C ARG A 268 -35.43 -6.56 10.07
N ALA A 269 -34.42 -7.42 10.02
CA ALA A 269 -34.15 -8.42 11.04
C ALA A 269 -32.68 -8.30 11.45
N PRO A 270 -32.30 -8.80 12.65
CA PRO A 270 -30.90 -9.00 12.98
C PRO A 270 -30.19 -9.77 11.86
N ALA A 271 -28.94 -9.39 11.55
CA ALA A 271 -28.17 -10.12 10.54
C ALA A 271 -28.09 -11.60 10.93
N TRP A 272 -28.24 -12.48 9.94
CA TRP A 272 -28.22 -13.93 10.14
C TRP A 272 -26.91 -14.35 10.81
N ASP A 273 -27.02 -14.98 11.98
CA ASP A 273 -25.90 -15.41 12.81
C ASP A 273 -25.99 -16.93 13.03
N CYS A 274 -26.11 -17.71 11.96
CA CYS A 274 -26.21 -19.18 12.01
C CYS A 274 -27.28 -19.75 12.97
N GLY A 275 -28.35 -18.99 13.23
CA GLY A 275 -29.43 -19.38 14.16
C GLY A 275 -29.22 -18.98 15.62
N PHE A 276 -28.16 -18.22 15.96
CA PHE A 276 -27.99 -17.68 17.31
C PHE A 276 -29.02 -16.58 17.62
N PRO A 277 -29.69 -16.63 18.79
CA PRO A 277 -30.75 -15.69 19.14
C PRO A 277 -30.22 -14.29 19.53
N ASP A 278 -28.99 -14.20 20.03
CA ASP A 278 -28.36 -12.94 20.45
C ASP A 278 -27.21 -12.56 19.50
N PRO A 279 -27.34 -11.49 18.72
CA PRO A 279 -26.34 -11.05 17.75
C PRO A 279 -25.10 -10.44 18.43
N SER A 280 -24.22 -11.29 18.99
CA SER A 280 -22.97 -10.85 19.61
C SER A 280 -21.92 -10.40 18.57
N PRO A 281 -21.16 -9.32 18.82
CA PRO A 281 -20.01 -8.97 17.99
C PRO A 281 -18.91 -10.04 17.95
N LEU A 282 -18.87 -10.94 18.96
CA LEU A 282 -17.90 -12.03 19.07
C LEU A 282 -18.10 -13.12 17.99
N ASN A 283 -19.30 -13.23 17.43
CA ASN A 283 -19.61 -14.23 16.40
C ASN A 283 -19.17 -13.80 15.00
N GLN A 284 -18.67 -12.57 14.85
CA GLN A 284 -18.18 -12.05 13.58
C GLN A 284 -16.72 -12.43 13.33
N TYR A 285 -16.34 -12.55 12.06
CA TYR A 285 -14.94 -12.68 11.71
C TYR A 285 -14.11 -11.50 12.24
N SER A 286 -13.00 -11.84 12.88
CA SER A 286 -11.97 -10.89 13.31
C SER A 286 -11.02 -10.57 12.15
N ALA A 287 -10.28 -9.46 12.26
CA ALA A 287 -9.22 -9.13 11.33
C ALA A 287 -8.13 -10.21 11.31
N SER A 288 -7.92 -10.86 12.44
CA SER A 288 -6.96 -11.96 12.59
C SER A 288 -7.41 -13.23 11.86
N SER A 289 -8.71 -13.57 11.95
CA SER A 289 -9.33 -14.72 11.27
C SER A 289 -9.35 -14.55 9.76
N PHE A 290 -9.70 -13.35 9.26
CA PHE A 290 -9.71 -13.08 7.81
C PHE A 290 -8.33 -13.27 7.17
N SER A 291 -7.26 -12.89 7.89
CA SER A 291 -5.89 -13.07 7.39
C SER A 291 -5.27 -14.43 7.70
N GLN A 292 -5.99 -15.34 8.36
CA GLN A 292 -5.44 -16.62 8.81
C GLN A 292 -4.95 -17.52 7.66
N PRO A 293 -5.69 -17.68 6.53
CA PRO A 293 -5.22 -18.52 5.43
C PRO A 293 -3.89 -18.01 4.86
N LEU A 294 -3.81 -16.70 4.59
CA LEU A 294 -2.58 -16.06 4.11
C LEU A 294 -1.44 -16.19 5.12
N ARG A 295 -1.73 -16.07 6.42
CA ARG A 295 -0.75 -16.23 7.48
C ARG A 295 -0.20 -17.66 7.55
N ARG A 296 -1.05 -18.68 7.41
CA ARG A 296 -0.60 -20.08 7.48
C ARG A 296 0.21 -20.49 6.25
N VAL A 297 -0.14 -19.95 5.08
CA VAL A 297 0.58 -20.25 3.83
C VAL A 297 1.91 -19.51 3.75
N TYR A 298 1.92 -18.21 4.03
CA TYR A 298 3.10 -17.35 3.80
C TYR A 298 3.83 -16.94 5.08
N GLY A 299 3.15 -16.90 6.21
CA GLY A 299 3.69 -16.37 7.46
C GLY A 299 4.82 -17.21 8.03
N THR A 300 4.79 -18.53 7.88
CA THR A 300 5.87 -19.42 8.34
C THR A 300 7.14 -19.24 7.52
N ALA A 301 7.02 -19.21 6.19
CA ALA A 301 8.16 -19.08 5.28
C ALA A 301 8.77 -17.66 5.27
N LEU A 302 7.93 -16.61 5.28
CA LEU A 302 8.40 -15.23 5.13
C LEU A 302 8.62 -14.49 6.47
N PHE A 303 7.87 -14.83 7.51
CA PHE A 303 7.79 -14.03 8.75
C PHE A 303 7.91 -14.86 10.05
N ALA A 304 8.44 -16.09 9.96
CA ALA A 304 8.57 -17.03 11.08
C ALA A 304 7.33 -17.09 11.98
N SER A 305 6.13 -17.02 11.40
CA SER A 305 4.93 -16.76 12.17
C SER A 305 4.58 -17.96 13.06
N ALA A 306 4.36 -17.70 14.34
CA ALA A 306 3.91 -18.71 15.30
C ALA A 306 2.52 -18.35 15.85
N GLU A 307 1.59 -19.30 15.77
CA GLU A 307 0.27 -19.21 16.40
C GLU A 307 0.27 -20.05 17.68
N ASP A 308 -0.11 -19.42 18.79
CA ASP A 308 -0.33 -20.09 20.07
C ASP A 308 -1.81 -19.93 20.43
N VAL A 309 -2.51 -21.05 20.56
CA VAL A 309 -3.95 -21.10 20.84
C VAL A 309 -4.14 -21.70 22.22
N ASP A 310 -4.56 -20.85 23.14
CA ASP A 310 -4.95 -21.26 24.49
C ASP A 310 -6.47 -21.46 24.50
N MET A 311 -6.88 -22.74 24.41
CA MET A 311 -8.28 -23.16 24.48
C MET A 311 -8.61 -23.60 25.91
N PRO A 312 -9.62 -23.00 26.56
CA PRO A 312 -10.09 -23.44 27.87
C PRO A 312 -10.60 -24.89 27.81
N PRO A 313 -10.36 -25.69 28.86
CA PRO A 313 -10.98 -27.00 28.95
C PRO A 313 -12.52 -26.86 29.09
N PRO A 314 -13.29 -27.90 28.72
CA PRO A 314 -14.75 -27.89 28.90
C PRO A 314 -15.13 -27.58 30.35
N GLY A 315 -16.00 -26.58 30.56
CA GLY A 315 -16.43 -26.12 31.88
C GLY A 315 -15.69 -24.89 32.42
N ASP A 316 -14.63 -24.45 31.75
CA ASP A 316 -13.92 -23.20 32.06
C ASP A 316 -14.49 -22.03 31.22
N ASN A 317 -14.97 -20.99 31.91
CA ASN A 317 -15.63 -19.84 31.29
C ASN A 317 -14.65 -18.76 30.81
N ARG A 318 -13.34 -18.95 30.96
CA ARG A 318 -12.36 -17.99 30.43
C ARG A 318 -12.43 -17.95 28.89
N PRO A 319 -12.19 -16.79 28.25
CA PRO A 319 -12.19 -16.71 26.79
C PRO A 319 -10.96 -17.41 26.21
N ALA A 320 -11.14 -18.10 25.07
CA ALA A 320 -10.03 -18.61 24.28
C ALA A 320 -9.13 -17.47 23.79
N ARG A 321 -7.81 -17.68 23.81
CA ARG A 321 -6.83 -16.67 23.41
C ARG A 321 -5.98 -17.17 22.26
N LEU A 322 -5.99 -16.41 21.16
CA LEU A 322 -5.05 -16.59 20.06
C LEU A 322 -3.94 -15.55 20.20
N ARG A 323 -2.70 -16.01 20.36
CA ARG A 323 -1.50 -15.16 20.28
C ARG A 323 -0.78 -15.45 18.98
N VAL A 324 -0.57 -14.41 18.19
CA VAL A 324 0.17 -14.50 16.94
C VAL A 324 1.45 -13.73 17.10
N ARG A 325 2.58 -14.41 16.93
CA ARG A 325 3.92 -13.81 16.93
C ARG A 325 4.46 -13.81 15.50
N PHE A 326 5.08 -12.71 15.11
CA PHE A 326 5.74 -12.54 13.82
C PHE A 326 7.16 -12.07 14.08
N ARG A 327 8.11 -12.61 13.31
CA ARG A 327 9.48 -12.13 13.26
C ARG A 327 9.82 -11.83 11.83
N ASP A 328 10.23 -10.59 11.58
CA ASP A 328 10.69 -10.18 10.27
C ASP A 328 12.17 -10.58 10.13
N TYR A 329 12.44 -11.58 9.30
CA TYR A 329 13.81 -12.05 9.05
C TYR A 329 14.69 -10.95 8.47
N ALA A 330 14.13 -10.10 7.60
CA ALA A 330 14.89 -8.99 7.02
C ALA A 330 15.31 -7.99 8.10
N TRP A 331 14.41 -7.69 9.04
CA TRP A 331 14.76 -6.84 10.19
C TRP A 331 15.87 -7.45 11.07
N GLU A 332 15.72 -8.73 11.44
CA GLU A 332 16.67 -9.40 12.32
C GLU A 332 18.07 -9.46 11.69
N TRP A 333 18.16 -9.78 10.40
CA TRP A 333 19.44 -10.00 9.73
C TRP A 333 20.06 -8.71 9.20
N LEU A 334 19.26 -7.83 8.59
CA LEU A 334 19.79 -6.63 7.94
C LEU A 334 19.99 -5.46 8.92
N TYR A 335 19.19 -5.39 10.00
CA TYR A 335 19.24 -4.26 10.93
C TYR A 335 19.68 -4.68 12.33
N ALA A 336 19.00 -5.64 12.95
CA ALA A 336 19.24 -5.98 14.35
C ALA A 336 20.64 -6.59 14.57
N ALA A 337 21.09 -7.47 13.67
CA ALA A 337 22.42 -8.08 13.77
C ALA A 337 23.55 -7.04 13.60
N PRO A 338 23.58 -6.19 12.55
CA PRO A 338 24.58 -5.13 12.46
C PRO A 338 24.51 -4.13 13.62
N ALA A 339 23.31 -3.71 14.03
CA ALA A 339 23.15 -2.78 15.15
C ALA A 339 23.71 -3.38 16.46
N SER A 340 23.44 -4.66 16.71
CA SER A 340 23.95 -5.38 17.87
C SER A 340 25.47 -5.55 17.81
N ALA A 341 26.03 -5.80 16.62
CA ALA A 341 27.49 -5.86 16.43
C ALA A 341 28.16 -4.50 16.69
N VAL A 342 27.58 -3.41 16.19
CA VAL A 342 28.06 -2.03 16.44
C VAL A 342 27.97 -1.70 17.93
N LEU A 343 26.86 -2.03 18.59
CA LEU A 343 26.69 -1.81 20.03
C LEU A 343 27.73 -2.61 20.83
N ALA A 344 27.93 -3.88 20.50
CA ALA A 344 28.92 -4.73 21.16
C ALA A 344 30.35 -4.19 20.97
N LEU A 345 30.68 -3.71 19.77
CA LEU A 345 31.98 -3.07 19.50
C LEU A 345 32.13 -1.76 20.28
N SER A 346 31.10 -0.92 20.30
CA SER A 346 31.09 0.34 21.05
C SER A 346 31.30 0.10 22.54
N LEU A 347 30.61 -0.89 23.12
CA LEU A 347 30.78 -1.25 24.53
C LEU A 347 32.19 -1.78 24.83
N ARG A 348 32.80 -2.54 23.91
CA ARG A 348 34.21 -2.97 24.05
C ARG A 348 35.18 -1.81 23.98
N LEU A 349 34.98 -0.87 23.05
CA LEU A 349 35.82 0.32 22.89
C LEU A 349 35.63 1.32 24.03
N ASN A 350 34.49 1.32 24.71
CA ASN A 350 34.25 2.16 25.89
C ASN A 350 35.27 1.91 27.01
N GLY A 351 35.82 0.69 27.11
CA GLY A 351 36.90 0.38 28.04
C GLY A 351 38.18 1.21 27.81
N LEU A 352 38.39 1.72 26.60
CA LEU A 352 39.52 2.61 26.29
C LEU A 352 39.41 3.98 26.97
N GLN A 353 38.21 4.40 27.38
CA GLN A 353 38.01 5.68 28.06
C GLN A 353 38.55 5.70 29.50
N PHE A 354 38.66 4.53 30.13
CA PHE A 354 39.08 4.38 31.53
C PHE A 354 40.49 3.82 31.68
N LEU A 355 41.35 4.03 30.69
CA LEU A 355 42.75 3.60 30.73
C LEU A 355 43.57 4.42 31.73
N THR A 356 44.65 3.82 32.25
CA THR A 356 45.65 4.55 33.04
C THR A 356 46.40 5.56 32.18
N ILE A 357 46.99 6.61 32.79
CA ILE A 357 47.78 7.64 32.08
C ILE A 357 48.88 6.99 31.21
N ARG A 358 49.58 5.98 31.74
CA ARG A 358 50.62 5.25 31.00
C ARG A 358 50.06 4.58 29.74
N SER A 359 48.92 3.91 29.85
CA SER A 359 48.27 3.23 28.73
C SER A 359 47.76 4.22 27.67
N TYR A 360 47.26 5.39 28.10
CA TYR A 360 46.88 6.48 27.18
C TYR A 360 48.06 7.01 26.37
N LEU A 361 49.20 7.26 27.02
CA LEU A 361 50.41 7.75 26.33
C LEU A 361 50.93 6.73 25.30
N VAL A 362 50.91 5.43 25.63
CA VAL A 362 51.26 4.36 24.69
C VAL A 362 50.28 4.35 23.51
N LEU A 363 48.98 4.42 23.76
CA LEU A 363 47.96 4.47 22.71
C LEU A 363 48.16 5.64 21.75
N MET A 364 48.42 6.85 22.28
CA MET A 364 48.70 8.03 21.47
C MET A 364 49.98 7.89 20.64
N PHE A 365 51.06 7.39 21.25
CA PHE A 365 52.32 7.16 20.53
C PHE A 365 52.15 6.13 19.40
N THR A 366 51.48 5.01 19.69
CA THR A 366 51.17 4.00 18.66
C THR A 366 50.31 4.57 17.55
N ALA A 367 49.27 5.34 17.87
CA ALA A 367 48.44 6.00 16.86
C ALA A 367 49.25 6.95 15.96
N LEU A 368 50.18 7.72 16.54
CA LEU A 368 51.07 8.60 15.79
C LEU A 368 51.98 7.81 14.84
N VAL A 369 52.61 6.73 15.31
CA VAL A 369 53.46 5.86 14.49
C VAL A 369 52.66 5.25 13.34
N VAL A 370 51.45 4.74 13.61
CA VAL A 370 50.57 4.18 12.58
C VAL A 370 50.20 5.25 11.55
N LEU A 371 49.86 6.46 11.98
CA LEU A 371 49.53 7.56 11.08
C LEU A 371 50.73 7.93 10.18
N MET A 372 51.93 7.98 10.74
CA MET A 372 53.15 8.24 9.96
C MET A 372 53.45 7.12 8.95
N LEU A 373 53.23 5.86 9.32
CA LEU A 373 53.38 4.72 8.40
C LEU A 373 52.37 4.79 7.26
N ILE A 374 51.10 5.12 7.55
CA ILE A 374 50.08 5.31 6.52
C ILE A 374 50.49 6.45 5.58
N ALA A 375 50.95 7.58 6.14
CA ALA A 375 51.42 8.70 5.34
C ALA A 375 52.61 8.34 4.44
N ALA A 376 53.59 7.58 4.95
CA ALA A 376 54.76 7.16 4.17
C ALA A 376 54.47 6.08 3.11
N VAL A 377 53.30 5.44 3.16
CA VAL A 377 52.84 4.49 2.13
C VAL A 377 51.98 5.20 1.08
N TRP A 378 51.30 6.28 1.46
CA TRP A 378 50.40 7.05 0.59
C TRP A 378 51.08 8.27 -0.08
N PHE A 379 52.19 8.76 0.47
CA PHE A 379 53.09 9.76 -0.09
C PHE A 379 54.47 9.14 -0.26
#